data_AF-A0A7W9CU87-F1
#
_entry.id   AF-A0A7W9CU87-F1
#
_cell.length_a   1.000
_cell.length_b   1.000
_cell.length_c   1.000
_cell.angle_alpha   90.00
_cell.angle_beta   90.00
_cell.angle_gamma   90.00
#
_symmetry.space_group_name_H-M   'P 1'
#
loop_
_entity.id
_entity.type
_entity.pdbx_description
1 polymer ?
#
loop_
_entity_poly.entity_id
_entity_poly.type
_entity_poly.pdbx_seq_one_letter_code
_entity_poly.pdbx_strand_id
1 'polypeptide(L)'
;MGRVRRTGLSGLLVAMAALGLSGCGSSFFGFGEEESPAASTPAANPAATNSPSVLPGASSRPTVPVSNARFSFVSLTGAPASVTGRLSSALGREAATRGLQLAPSGDESATYIVKGYLSAVGDASGTIIVYVWDIFDKNGRRMHRLSGQESISATAADPWGAIDGAVLDAVARRTIEAIGTWGASD
;
A
#
# COMPACT_ATOMS: atom_id res chain seq x y z
N MET A 1 36.67 -36.24 5.01
CA MET A 1 37.06 -36.67 3.65
C MET A 1 35.91 -37.44 3.01
N GLY A 2 35.37 -36.99 1.89
CA GLY A 2 34.32 -37.68 1.13
C GLY A 2 34.04 -36.93 -0.16
N ARG A 3 34.93 -37.11 -1.15
CA ARG A 3 34.96 -36.39 -2.42
C ARG A 3 34.41 -37.29 -3.55
N VAL A 4 33.64 -36.65 -4.45
CA VAL A 4 33.61 -36.84 -5.92
C VAL A 4 32.72 -37.94 -6.52
N ARG A 5 31.82 -37.52 -7.44
CA ARG A 5 31.80 -37.82 -8.90
C ARG A 5 30.73 -36.93 -9.55
N ARG A 6 31.05 -35.86 -10.30
CA ARG A 6 31.54 -35.72 -11.69
C ARG A 6 30.59 -36.22 -12.80
N THR A 7 30.15 -35.22 -13.59
CA THR A 7 29.91 -35.19 -15.06
C THR A 7 28.69 -35.91 -15.66
N GLY A 8 27.82 -35.09 -16.26
CA GLY A 8 26.98 -35.41 -17.41
C GLY A 8 26.77 -34.12 -18.21
N LEU A 9 27.43 -34.04 -19.36
CA LEU A 9 27.47 -32.93 -20.31
C LEU A 9 26.79 -33.40 -21.61
N SER A 10 26.33 -32.45 -22.44
CA SER A 10 25.66 -32.61 -23.76
C SER A 10 24.14 -32.54 -23.64
N GLY A 11 23.49 -31.47 -24.09
CA GLY A 11 23.32 -31.05 -25.49
C GLY A 11 21.80 -31.17 -25.75
N LEU A 12 21.09 -30.36 -26.52
CA LEU A 12 21.39 -29.60 -27.73
C LEU A 12 20.07 -28.89 -28.12
N LEU A 13 20.17 -27.69 -28.72
CA LEU A 13 19.26 -27.09 -29.71
C LEU A 13 17.79 -26.75 -29.35
N VAL A 14 17.57 -25.43 -29.22
CA VAL A 14 16.74 -24.56 -30.09
C VAL A 14 15.31 -24.99 -30.41
N ALA A 15 14.36 -24.18 -29.94
CA ALA A 15 13.24 -23.72 -30.77
C ALA A 15 12.86 -22.29 -30.38
N MET A 16 13.26 -21.35 -31.23
CA MET A 16 12.83 -19.96 -31.24
C MET A 16 11.39 -19.95 -31.78
N ALA A 17 10.44 -19.47 -30.99
CA ALA A 17 9.08 -19.16 -31.46
C ALA A 17 8.77 -17.71 -31.11
N ALA A 18 9.16 -16.81 -32.01
CA ALA A 18 8.70 -15.44 -32.04
C ALA A 18 7.27 -15.43 -32.61
N LEU A 19 6.29 -15.12 -31.77
CA LEU A 19 4.96 -14.72 -32.22
C LEU A 19 4.93 -13.19 -32.26
N GLY A 20 4.97 -12.66 -33.48
CA GLY A 20 4.85 -11.24 -33.75
C GLY A 20 3.43 -10.73 -33.54
N LEU A 21 3.33 -9.51 -33.04
CA LEU A 21 2.24 -8.61 -33.38
C LEU A 21 2.82 -7.43 -34.16
N SER A 22 2.86 -7.59 -35.48
CA SER A 22 2.98 -6.48 -36.41
C SER A 22 1.63 -5.79 -36.49
N GLY A 23 1.53 -4.60 -35.91
CA GLY A 23 0.43 -3.66 -36.11
C GLY A 23 1.00 -2.33 -36.62
N CYS A 24 1.68 -2.36 -37.77
CA CYS A 24 2.07 -1.14 -38.47
C CYS A 24 0.90 -0.77 -39.39
N GLY A 25 0.17 0.29 -39.06
CA GLY A 25 -0.89 0.83 -39.90
C GLY A 25 -0.29 1.39 -41.19
N SER A 26 -0.47 0.66 -42.29
CA SER A 26 -0.16 1.16 -43.63
C SER A 26 -1.27 2.08 -44.08
N SER A 27 -1.04 3.39 -44.02
CA SER A 27 -1.81 4.36 -44.79
C SER A 27 -1.44 4.18 -46.26
N PHE A 28 -2.28 3.43 -46.98
CA PHE A 28 -2.28 3.40 -48.44
C PHE A 28 -2.73 4.76 -48.97
N PHE A 29 -1.85 5.42 -49.73
CA PHE A 29 -2.19 6.57 -50.57
C PHE A 29 -3.03 6.09 -51.75
N GLY A 30 -4.26 6.60 -51.85
CA GLY A 30 -5.11 6.45 -53.02
C GLY A 30 -4.73 7.42 -54.14
N PHE A 31 -4.66 6.91 -55.37
CA PHE A 31 -4.78 7.71 -56.59
C PHE A 31 -6.28 7.98 -56.82
N GLY A 32 -6.61 9.23 -57.15
CA GLY A 32 -7.94 9.80 -56.96
C GLY A 32 -9.01 9.45 -57.98
N GLU A 33 -10.22 9.93 -57.70
CA GLU A 33 -11.07 10.66 -58.64
C GLU A 33 -12.24 11.32 -57.87
N GLU A 34 -12.57 12.55 -58.30
CA GLU A 34 -13.77 13.39 -58.07
C GLU A 34 -14.76 13.08 -56.93
N GLU A 35 -14.94 14.04 -56.00
CA GLU A 35 -16.08 14.98 -56.01
C GLU A 35 -15.95 16.00 -54.85
N SER A 36 -16.40 17.23 -55.09
CA SER A 36 -16.36 18.41 -54.20
C SER A 36 -17.81 18.92 -54.03
N PRO A 37 -18.17 19.79 -53.06
CA PRO A 37 -17.88 19.82 -51.63
C PRO A 37 -19.20 19.94 -50.80
N ALA A 38 -19.25 19.45 -49.56
CA ALA A 38 -20.26 19.93 -48.60
C ALA A 38 -19.83 19.69 -47.14
N ALA A 39 -20.01 20.74 -46.34
CA ALA A 39 -19.59 20.85 -44.96
C ALA A 39 -20.08 19.73 -44.04
N SER A 40 -19.21 19.27 -43.14
CA SER A 40 -19.59 18.72 -41.83
C SER A 40 -18.45 18.87 -40.84
N THR A 41 -18.80 19.53 -39.74
CA THR A 41 -18.08 19.89 -38.51
C THR A 41 -17.24 18.73 -37.92
N PRO A 42 -16.10 18.99 -37.25
CA PRO A 42 -15.47 17.97 -36.41
C PRO A 42 -16.40 17.65 -35.24
N ALA A 43 -16.85 16.39 -35.17
CA ALA A 43 -17.54 15.87 -34.00
C ALA A 43 -16.61 15.96 -32.79
N ALA A 44 -16.97 16.84 -31.86
CA ALA A 44 -16.42 16.87 -30.52
C ALA A 44 -16.59 15.49 -29.88
N ASN A 45 -15.50 14.90 -29.42
CA ASN A 45 -15.52 13.66 -28.64
C ASN A 45 -16.03 13.98 -27.22
N PRO A 46 -17.20 13.47 -26.77
CA PRO A 46 -17.65 13.65 -25.40
C PRO A 46 -17.41 12.36 -24.62
N ALA A 47 -16.39 12.34 -23.76
CA ALA A 47 -16.39 11.62 -22.49
C ALA A 47 -15.03 11.78 -21.81
N ALA A 48 -14.85 12.92 -21.15
CA ALA A 48 -13.99 12.97 -19.98
C ALA A 48 -14.65 12.12 -18.89
N THR A 49 -14.32 10.83 -18.84
CA THR A 49 -14.54 10.03 -17.63
C THR A 49 -13.57 10.55 -16.59
N ASN A 50 -14.08 11.41 -15.70
CA ASN A 50 -13.41 11.83 -14.48
C ASN A 50 -13.23 10.63 -13.55
N SER A 51 -12.24 9.79 -13.86
CA SER A 51 -11.63 8.91 -12.86
C SER A 51 -10.62 9.75 -12.10
N PRO A 52 -10.77 10.01 -10.79
CA PRO A 52 -9.68 10.58 -10.03
C PRO A 52 -8.53 9.57 -10.09
N SER A 53 -7.49 9.92 -10.84
CA SER A 53 -6.22 9.22 -10.87
C SER A 53 -5.60 9.40 -9.48
N VAL A 54 -5.93 8.52 -8.54
CA VAL A 54 -5.19 8.39 -7.28
C VAL A 54 -3.83 7.83 -7.64
N LEU A 55 -2.87 8.73 -7.84
CA LEU A 55 -1.47 8.39 -8.01
C LEU A 55 -1.06 7.45 -6.86
N PRO A 56 -0.51 6.26 -7.14
CA PRO A 56 0.04 5.40 -6.09
C PRO A 56 1.16 6.17 -5.37
N GLY A 57 0.91 6.57 -4.12
CA GLY A 57 1.93 7.14 -3.24
C GLY A 57 1.95 8.67 -3.06
N ALA A 58 0.92 9.41 -3.51
CA ALA A 58 0.85 10.84 -3.21
C ALA A 58 0.65 11.06 -1.70
N SER A 59 1.70 11.55 -1.02
CA SER A 59 1.61 12.06 0.34
C SER A 59 1.27 13.54 0.27
N SER A 60 0.13 13.92 0.84
CA SER A 60 -0.28 15.32 0.96
C SER A 60 -0.11 15.81 2.39
N ARG A 61 0.10 17.13 2.53
CA ARG A 61 0.11 17.79 3.82
C ARG A 61 -1.21 17.55 4.56
N PRO A 62 -1.20 17.45 5.91
CA PRO A 62 -2.43 17.39 6.70
C PRO A 62 -3.32 18.62 6.43
N THR A 63 -4.58 18.40 6.05
CA THR A 63 -5.62 19.45 5.98
C THR A 63 -5.89 20.12 7.34
N VAL A 64 -5.71 19.40 8.44
CA VAL A 64 -5.87 19.87 9.82
C VAL A 64 -4.59 19.51 10.58
N PRO A 65 -3.98 20.47 11.31
CA PRO A 65 -2.80 20.19 12.12
C PRO A 65 -3.05 19.02 13.09
N VAL A 66 -2.07 18.13 13.22
CA VAL A 66 -2.19 16.90 14.02
C VAL A 66 -2.49 17.20 15.50
N SER A 67 -2.02 18.33 16.03
CA SER A 67 -2.33 18.82 17.38
C SER A 67 -3.81 19.07 17.64
N ASN A 68 -4.58 19.39 16.59
CA ASN A 68 -6.01 19.69 16.64
C ASN A 68 -6.88 18.59 15.97
N ALA A 69 -6.24 17.55 15.44
CA ALA A 69 -6.93 16.49 14.71
C ALA A 69 -7.25 15.31 15.62
N ARG A 70 -8.40 14.67 15.36
CA ARG A 70 -8.79 13.42 16.03
C ARG A 70 -8.62 12.26 15.06
N PHE A 71 -7.93 11.21 15.49
CA PHE A 71 -7.67 10.02 14.67
C PHE A 71 -8.55 8.87 15.10
N SER A 72 -9.18 8.19 14.14
CA SER A 72 -9.96 6.98 14.38
C SER A 72 -9.33 5.81 13.63
N PHE A 73 -8.93 4.77 14.37
CA PHE A 73 -8.42 3.52 13.80
C PHE A 73 -9.62 2.57 13.58
N VAL A 74 -10.08 2.45 12.34
CA VAL A 74 -11.38 1.82 12.02
C VAL A 74 -11.30 0.43 11.42
N SER A 75 -10.14 0.03 10.91
CA SER A 75 -9.98 -1.29 10.29
C SER A 75 -8.57 -1.77 10.50
N LEU A 76 -8.44 -2.96 11.06
CA LEU A 76 -7.17 -3.65 11.18
C LEU A 76 -7.33 -5.08 10.70
N THR A 77 -6.76 -5.38 9.54
CA THR A 77 -6.94 -6.66 8.86
C THR A 77 -5.62 -7.39 8.69
N GLY A 78 -5.70 -8.70 8.41
CA GLY A 78 -4.53 -9.56 8.17
C GLY A 78 -3.89 -10.18 9.42
N ALA A 79 -4.20 -9.67 10.62
CA ALA A 79 -3.80 -10.26 11.89
C ALA A 79 -4.98 -10.94 12.63
N PRO A 80 -4.71 -11.97 13.46
CA PRO A 80 -5.72 -12.56 14.35
C PRO A 80 -6.31 -11.52 15.32
N ALA A 81 -7.56 -11.72 15.73
CA ALA A 81 -8.28 -10.80 16.61
C ALA A 81 -7.53 -10.52 17.94
N SER A 82 -6.84 -11.52 18.49
CA SER A 82 -6.03 -11.38 19.71
C SER A 82 -4.81 -10.47 19.53
N VAL A 83 -4.22 -10.44 18.33
CA VAL A 83 -3.10 -9.55 17.99
C VAL A 83 -3.64 -8.15 17.74
N THR A 84 -4.71 -8.03 16.95
CA THR A 84 -5.38 -6.76 16.67
C THR A 84 -5.83 -6.04 17.94
N GLY A 85 -6.48 -6.73 18.88
CA GLY A 85 -6.91 -6.12 20.14
C GLY A 85 -5.76 -5.61 21.01
N ARG A 86 -4.65 -6.36 21.07
CA ARG A 86 -3.43 -5.95 21.78
C ARG A 86 -2.77 -4.74 21.13
N LEU A 87 -2.68 -4.73 19.79
CA LEU A 87 -2.11 -3.61 19.04
C LEU A 87 -2.96 -2.34 19.18
N SER A 88 -4.30 -2.44 19.09
CA SER A 88 -5.19 -1.30 19.33
C SER A 88 -5.01 -0.70 20.72
N SER A 89 -4.84 -1.55 21.74
CA SER A 89 -4.57 -1.10 23.11
C SER A 89 -3.20 -0.40 23.22
N ALA A 90 -2.17 -0.94 22.54
CA ALA A 90 -0.84 -0.32 22.49
C ALA A 90 -0.86 1.04 21.77
N LEU A 91 -1.57 1.14 20.63
CA LEU A 91 -1.79 2.40 19.90
C LEU A 91 -2.48 3.44 20.78
N GLY A 92 -3.49 3.04 21.56
CA GLY A 92 -4.18 3.92 22.50
C GLY A 92 -3.25 4.49 23.59
N ARG A 93 -2.42 3.64 24.21
CA ARG A 93 -1.43 4.06 25.21
C ARG A 93 -0.39 5.02 24.63
N GLU A 94 0.12 4.70 23.45
CA GLU A 94 1.15 5.50 22.80
C GLU A 94 0.61 6.86 22.35
N ALA A 95 -0.59 6.88 21.77
CA ALA A 95 -1.29 8.10 21.38
C ALA A 95 -1.47 9.02 22.59
N ALA A 96 -1.93 8.48 23.73
CA ALA A 96 -2.07 9.24 24.97
C ALA A 96 -0.74 9.81 25.45
N THR A 97 0.34 9.02 25.43
CA THR A 97 1.69 9.45 25.83
C THR A 97 2.21 10.62 24.99
N ARG A 98 1.82 10.70 23.72
CA ARG A 98 2.28 11.73 22.78
C ARG A 98 1.27 12.85 22.53
N GLY A 99 0.14 12.85 23.24
CA GLY A 99 -0.91 13.86 23.06
C GLY A 99 -1.65 13.76 21.72
N LEU A 100 -1.62 12.60 21.05
CA LEU A 100 -2.42 12.38 19.84
C LEU A 100 -3.87 12.09 20.25
N GLN A 101 -4.80 12.93 19.80
CA GLN A 101 -6.21 12.75 20.14
C GLN A 101 -6.83 11.61 19.34
N LEU A 102 -7.44 10.66 20.04
CA LEU A 102 -8.17 9.56 19.42
C LEU A 102 -9.68 9.80 19.46
N ALA A 103 -10.35 9.38 18.41
CA ALA A 103 -11.80 9.22 18.37
C ALA A 103 -12.14 7.72 18.38
N PRO A 104 -13.30 7.33 18.93
CA PRO A 104 -13.78 5.96 18.81
C PRO A 104 -13.80 5.49 17.35
N SER A 105 -13.64 4.19 17.14
CA SER A 105 -13.70 3.60 15.79
C SER A 105 -15.04 3.90 15.13
N GLY A 106 -15.03 4.60 13.99
CA GLY A 106 -16.22 4.93 13.21
C GLY A 106 -16.96 6.20 13.65
N ASP A 107 -16.41 6.93 14.61
CA ASP A 107 -17.01 8.17 15.12
C ASP A 107 -16.86 9.34 14.13
N GLU A 108 -17.93 10.13 13.93
CA GLU A 108 -17.98 11.26 12.99
C GLU A 108 -17.11 12.46 13.42
N SER A 109 -16.72 12.51 14.70
CA SER A 109 -15.78 13.52 15.22
C SER A 109 -14.34 13.29 14.75
N ALA A 110 -14.03 12.12 14.17
CA ALA A 110 -12.71 11.80 13.65
C ALA A 110 -12.35 12.70 12.45
N THR A 111 -11.30 13.52 12.60
CA THR A 111 -10.72 14.32 11.52
C THR A 111 -10.03 13.46 10.47
N TYR A 112 -9.34 12.41 10.94
CA TYR A 112 -8.65 11.45 10.10
C TYR A 112 -9.07 10.03 10.43
N ILE A 113 -9.28 9.25 9.37
CA ILE A 113 -9.63 7.85 9.43
C ILE A 113 -8.39 7.04 9.04
N VAL A 114 -7.95 6.15 9.93
CA VAL A 114 -6.77 5.32 9.73
C VAL A 114 -7.21 3.87 9.50
N LYS A 115 -6.80 3.31 8.36
CA LYS A 115 -7.05 1.93 7.98
C LYS A 115 -5.73 1.18 7.91
N GLY A 116 -5.63 0.10 8.67
CA GLY A 116 -4.42 -0.71 8.81
C GLY A 116 -4.54 -2.10 8.19
N TYR A 117 -3.43 -2.55 7.64
CA TYR A 117 -3.22 -3.92 7.21
C TYR A 117 -1.90 -4.43 7.81
N LEU A 118 -1.92 -5.64 8.37
CA LEU A 118 -0.72 -6.30 8.85
C LEU A 118 -0.54 -7.67 8.21
N SER A 119 0.71 -8.06 8.06
CA SER A 119 1.10 -9.42 7.76
C SER A 119 2.25 -9.85 8.66
N ALA A 120 2.38 -11.14 8.89
CA ALA A 120 3.52 -11.74 9.56
C ALA A 120 4.05 -12.87 8.69
N VAL A 121 5.37 -12.93 8.54
CA VAL A 121 6.07 -14.00 7.86
C VAL A 121 7.20 -14.49 8.75
N GLY A 122 7.35 -15.80 8.87
CA GLY A 122 8.40 -16.41 9.70
C GLY A 122 9.15 -17.48 8.92
N ASP A 123 10.44 -17.60 9.20
CA ASP A 123 11.32 -18.64 8.69
C ASP A 123 12.29 -19.12 9.78
N ALA A 124 13.36 -19.84 9.40
CA ALA A 124 14.34 -20.36 10.35
C ALA A 124 15.20 -19.28 11.02
N SER A 125 15.25 -18.07 10.47
CA SER A 125 16.04 -16.93 10.97
C SER A 125 15.26 -16.01 11.89
N GLY A 126 13.92 -16.04 11.85
CA GLY A 126 13.08 -15.20 12.68
C GLY A 126 11.69 -14.96 12.10
N THR A 127 10.98 -14.01 12.70
CA THR A 127 9.66 -13.55 12.26
C THR A 127 9.72 -12.06 11.94
N ILE A 128 9.07 -11.68 10.84
CA ILE A 128 8.91 -10.30 10.40
C ILE A 128 7.42 -9.97 10.40
N ILE A 129 7.05 -8.90 11.10
CA ILE A 129 5.73 -8.28 10.99
C ILE A 129 5.86 -7.07 10.06
N VAL A 130 4.99 -6.98 9.05
CA VAL A 130 4.89 -5.84 8.15
C VAL A 130 3.54 -5.17 8.41
N TYR A 131 3.53 -3.85 8.48
CA TYR A 131 2.33 -3.07 8.69
C TYR A 131 2.25 -1.91 7.70
N VAL A 132 1.03 -1.64 7.24
CA VAL A 132 0.70 -0.52 6.35
C VAL A 132 -0.53 0.18 6.91
N TRP A 133 -0.45 1.51 7.02
CA TRP A 133 -1.54 2.37 7.44
C TRP A 133 -1.85 3.37 6.35
N ASP A 134 -3.10 3.44 5.93
CA ASP A 134 -3.61 4.50 5.07
C ASP A 134 -4.37 5.52 5.93
N ILE A 135 -3.99 6.78 5.82
CA ILE A 135 -4.65 7.92 6.50
C ILE A 135 -5.54 8.62 5.49
N PHE A 136 -6.82 8.77 5.82
CA PHE A 136 -7.83 9.43 4.98
C PHE A 136 -8.39 10.66 5.69
N ASP A 137 -8.71 11.71 4.94
CA ASP A 137 -9.53 12.82 5.46
C ASP A 137 -11.02 12.43 5.53
N LYS A 138 -11.85 13.31 6.11
CA LYS A 138 -13.31 13.10 6.21
C LYS A 138 -14.02 12.91 4.87
N ASN A 139 -13.43 13.37 3.77
CA ASN A 139 -13.99 13.22 2.42
C ASN A 139 -13.57 11.88 1.77
N GLY A 140 -12.87 11.02 2.50
CA GLY A 140 -12.38 9.74 2.00
C GLY A 140 -11.17 9.86 1.08
N ARG A 141 -10.55 11.03 0.98
CA ARG A 141 -9.33 11.20 0.19
C ARG A 141 -8.14 10.69 1.00
N ARG A 142 -7.36 9.78 0.42
CA ARG A 142 -6.13 9.27 1.06
C ARG A 142 -5.11 10.40 1.12
N MET A 143 -4.73 10.77 2.33
CA MET A 143 -3.78 11.85 2.61
C MET A 143 -2.36 11.34 2.64
N HIS A 144 -2.17 10.17 3.23
CA HIS A 144 -0.85 9.63 3.48
C HIS A 144 -0.89 8.12 3.62
N ARG A 145 0.25 7.49 3.36
CA ARG A 145 0.48 6.08 3.63
C ARG A 145 1.73 5.94 4.49
N LEU A 146 1.56 5.30 5.63
CA LEU A 146 2.64 4.88 6.50
C LEU A 146 2.86 3.38 6.29
N SER A 147 4.11 2.96 6.35
CA SER A 147 4.44 1.54 6.33
C SER A 147 5.70 1.29 7.14
N GLY A 148 5.84 0.10 7.67
CA GLY A 148 7.05 -0.32 8.36
C GLY A 148 7.05 -1.82 8.62
N GLN A 149 8.12 -2.27 9.27
CA GLN A 149 8.28 -3.66 9.66
C GLN A 149 9.05 -3.76 10.97
N GLU A 150 8.77 -4.82 11.73
CA GLU A 150 9.61 -5.25 12.84
C GLU A 150 10.10 -6.67 12.59
N SER A 151 11.35 -6.93 12.96
CA SER A 151 11.95 -8.25 12.86
C SER A 151 12.36 -8.73 14.24
N ILE A 152 12.06 -9.98 14.53
CA ILE A 152 12.44 -10.67 15.77
C ILE A 152 13.08 -12.01 15.44
N SER A 153 14.02 -12.46 16.28
CA SER A 153 14.64 -13.78 16.11
C SER A 153 13.76 -14.94 16.57
N ALA A 154 12.60 -14.66 17.18
CA ALA A 154 11.65 -15.68 17.59
C ALA A 154 10.95 -16.30 16.37
N THR A 155 10.73 -17.61 16.43
CA THR A 155 10.10 -18.40 15.37
C THR A 155 8.95 -19.21 15.95
N ALA A 156 7.95 -19.49 15.11
CA ALA A 156 6.79 -20.29 15.47
C ALA A 156 6.20 -20.92 14.20
N ALA A 157 5.43 -22.02 14.36
CA ALA A 157 4.74 -22.65 13.23
C ALA A 157 3.74 -21.71 12.56
N ASP A 158 3.03 -20.91 13.37
CA ASP A 158 2.28 -19.73 12.93
C ASP A 158 3.11 -18.49 13.28
N PRO A 159 3.50 -17.64 12.31
CA PRO A 159 4.25 -16.41 12.56
C PRO A 159 3.62 -15.50 13.64
N TRP A 160 2.29 -15.48 13.76
CA TRP A 160 1.61 -14.68 14.78
C TRP A 160 1.88 -15.17 16.22
N GLY A 161 2.25 -16.44 16.39
CA GLY A 161 2.61 -17.02 17.67
C GLY A 161 3.97 -16.53 18.20
N ALA A 162 4.86 -16.05 17.33
CA ALA A 162 6.15 -15.49 17.73
C ALA A 162 6.06 -14.01 18.17
N ILE A 163 4.96 -13.32 17.84
CA ILE A 163 4.79 -11.89 18.10
C ILE A 163 4.28 -11.66 19.52
N ASP A 164 5.12 -11.07 20.36
CA ASP A 164 4.80 -10.73 21.74
C ASP A 164 4.29 -9.29 21.91
N GLY A 165 4.01 -8.90 23.16
CA GLY A 165 3.54 -7.54 23.48
C GLY A 165 4.57 -6.46 23.17
N ALA A 166 5.87 -6.73 23.35
CA ALA A 166 6.93 -5.76 23.14
C ALA A 166 7.06 -5.39 21.65
N VAL A 167 6.89 -6.36 20.76
CA VAL A 167 6.84 -6.11 19.31
C VAL A 167 5.66 -5.21 18.95
N LEU A 168 4.47 -5.49 19.50
CA LEU A 168 3.27 -4.67 19.24
C LEU A 168 3.39 -3.26 19.81
N ASP A 169 4.01 -3.11 20.99
CA ASP A 169 4.32 -1.80 21.55
C ASP A 169 5.30 -1.04 20.66
N ALA A 170 6.30 -1.71 20.07
CA ALA A 170 7.22 -1.10 19.12
C ALA A 170 6.53 -0.64 17.82
N VAL A 171 5.64 -1.47 17.26
CA VAL A 171 4.82 -1.09 16.09
C VAL A 171 3.94 0.11 16.41
N ALA A 172 3.27 0.11 17.57
CA ALA A 172 2.43 1.21 18.00
C ALA A 172 3.23 2.51 18.13
N ARG A 173 4.37 2.45 18.84
CA ARG A 173 5.31 3.56 19.00
C ARG A 173 5.73 4.16 17.67
N ARG A 174 6.25 3.34 16.76
CA ARG A 174 6.68 3.82 15.43
C ARG A 174 5.53 4.39 14.61
N THR A 175 4.33 3.82 14.74
CA THR A 175 3.14 4.31 14.03
C THR A 175 2.76 5.71 14.51
N ILE A 176 2.65 5.95 15.83
CA ILE A 176 2.29 7.28 16.37
C ILE A 176 3.40 8.30 16.10
N GLU A 177 4.67 7.91 16.22
CA GLU A 177 5.83 8.75 15.83
C GLU A 177 5.74 9.21 14.37
N ALA A 178 5.41 8.29 13.46
CA ALA A 178 5.31 8.59 12.04
C ALA A 178 4.10 9.50 11.73
N ILE A 179 2.96 9.33 12.42
CA ILE A 179 1.82 10.24 12.33
C ILE A 179 2.23 11.66 12.78
N GLY A 180 2.94 11.77 13.92
CA GLY A 180 3.42 13.05 14.41
C GLY A 180 4.39 13.72 13.44
N THR A 181 5.29 12.94 12.84
CA THR A 181 6.27 13.42 11.84
C THR A 181 5.59 13.94 10.58
N TRP A 182 4.63 13.18 10.03
CA TRP A 182 3.80 13.64 8.91
C TRP A 182 2.99 14.90 9.26
N GLY A 183 2.56 15.02 10.52
CA GLY A 183 1.91 16.21 11.04
C GLY A 183 2.75 17.48 11.02
N ALA A 184 4.08 17.33 11.08
CA ALA A 184 5.04 18.44 11.16
C ALA A 184 5.69 18.80 9.81
N SER A 185 5.45 18.02 8.75
CA SER A 185 5.87 18.39 7.39
C SER A 185 4.95 19.49 6.84
N ASP A 186 5.32 20.74 7.13
CA ASP A 186 4.68 21.97 6.62
C ASP A 186 5.30 22.49 5.32
#